data_AF-A0A847DCL2-F1
#
_entry.id   AF-A0A847DCL2-F1
#
_cell.length_a   1.000
_cell.length_b   1.000
_cell.length_c   1.000
_cell.angle_alpha   90.00
_cell.angle_beta   90.00
_cell.angle_gamma   90.00
#
_symmetry.space_group_name_H-M   'P 1'
#
loop_
_entity.id
_entity.type
_entity.pdbx_description
1 polymer ?
#
loop_
_entity_poly.entity_id
_entity_poly.type
_entity_poly.pdbx_seq_one_letter_code
_entity_poly.pdbx_strand_id
1 'polypeptide(L)' 'MVKIISFSNPDRIIKSEFDTKKPEIGDIATIVEIYTNPTIGYELECSNSKTGETLWLCTFDPLEVKLELVN' A
#
# COMPACT_ATOMS: atom_id res chain seq x y z
N MET A 1 3.95 7.17 -8.79
CA MET A 1 3.41 6.76 -7.48
C MET A 1 1.94 6.44 -7.63
N VAL A 2 1.35 5.73 -6.68
CA VAL A 2 -0.09 5.40 -6.68
C VAL A 2 -0.75 5.93 -5.43
N LYS A 3 -2.01 6.34 -5.53
CA LYS A 3 -2.84 6.75 -4.40
C LYS A 3 -3.85 5.64 -4.08
N ILE A 4 -4.00 5.32 -2.80
CA ILE A 4 -5.05 4.41 -2.34
C ILE A 4 -6.39 5.13 -2.39
N ILE A 5 -7.34 4.58 -3.15
CA ILE A 5 -8.68 5.14 -3.31
C ILE A 5 -9.71 4.43 -2.43
N SER A 6 -9.60 3.10 -2.30
CA SER A 6 -10.51 2.31 -1.47
C SER A 6 -9.93 0.92 -1.18
N PHE A 7 -10.39 0.29 -0.10
CA PHE A 7 -10.18 -1.12 0.18
C PHE A 7 -11.49 -1.89 0.01
N SER A 8 -11.45 -3.11 -0.52
CA SER A 8 -12.65 -3.95 -0.63
C SER A 8 -13.08 -4.51 0.73
N ASN A 9 -12.12 -4.73 1.65
CA ASN A 9 -12.39 -5.12 3.04
C ASN A 9 -11.50 -4.30 4.02
N PRO A 10 -11.97 -3.13 4.48
CA PRO A 10 -11.21 -2.25 5.37
C PRO A 10 -10.81 -2.88 6.71
N ASP A 11 -11.58 -3.87 7.21
CA ASP A 11 -11.30 -4.52 8.49
C ASP A 11 -10.05 -5.40 8.47
N ARG A 12 -9.61 -5.81 7.27
CA ARG A 12 -8.35 -6.54 7.06
C ARG A 12 -7.12 -5.63 7.03
N ILE A 13 -7.32 -4.32 6.95
CA ILE A 13 -6.23 -3.36 6.90
C ILE A 13 -5.75 -3.09 8.33
N ILE A 14 -4.76 -3.88 8.73
CA ILE A 14 -4.15 -3.83 10.05
C ILE A 14 -2.76 -3.22 9.97
N LYS A 15 -2.31 -2.67 11.10
CA LYS A 15 -0.96 -2.12 11.25
C LYS A 15 0.00 -3.26 11.58
N SER A 16 1.12 -3.40 10.86
CA SER A 16 2.20 -4.28 11.28
C SER A 16 2.94 -3.73 12.51
N GLU A 17 3.63 -4.58 13.26
CA GLU A 17 4.43 -4.14 14.43
C GLU A 17 5.59 -3.21 14.04
N PHE A 18 6.08 -3.33 12.81
CA PHE A 18 7.18 -2.51 12.27
C PHE A 18 6.71 -1.21 11.62
N ASP A 19 5.41 -1.09 11.35
CA ASP A 19 4.86 0.10 10.71
C ASP A 19 4.69 1.24 11.72
N THR A 20 4.69 2.48 11.24
CA THR A 20 4.28 3.63 12.04
C THR A 20 2.76 3.76 12.09
N LYS A 21 2.08 3.46 10.97
CA LYS A 21 0.62 3.47 10.84
C LYS A 21 0.15 2.37 9.89
N LYS A 22 -1.14 2.02 9.92
CA LYS A 22 -1.71 1.13 8.90
C LYS A 22 -1.90 1.88 7.56
N PRO A 23 -2.02 1.15 6.44
CA PRO A 23 -2.47 1.74 5.18
C PRO A 23 -3.82 2.44 5.31
N GLU A 24 -3.97 3.61 4.72
CA GLU A 24 -5.21 4.41 4.77
C GLU A 24 -5.61 4.93 3.39
N ILE A 25 -6.92 5.17 3.21
CA ILE A 25 -7.42 5.83 2.00
C ILE A 25 -6.79 7.22 1.90
N GLY A 26 -6.25 7.54 0.74
CA GLY A 26 -5.56 8.80 0.47
C GLY A 26 -4.04 8.71 0.58
N ASP A 27 -3.49 7.64 1.15
CA ASP A 27 -2.04 7.42 1.17
C ASP A 27 -1.49 7.34 -0.26
N ILE A 28 -0.35 7.99 -0.47
CA ILE A 28 0.44 7.89 -1.69
C ILE A 28 1.60 6.94 -1.41
N ALA A 29 1.68 5.89 -2.21
CA ALA A 29 2.67 4.83 -2.09
C ALA A 29 3.39 4.60 -3.42
N THR A 30 4.52 3.91 -3.34
CA THR A 30 5.26 3.41 -4.49
C THR A 30 5.04 1.91 -4.60
N ILE A 31 4.79 1.41 -5.81
CA ILE A 31 4.85 -0.03 -6.09
C ILE A 31 6.32 -0.41 -6.11
N VAL A 32 6.79 -1.15 -5.13
CA VAL A 32 8.19 -1.59 -5.02
C VAL A 32 8.41 -2.93 -5.71
N GLU A 33 7.40 -3.81 -5.67
CA GLU A 33 7.43 -5.11 -6.34
C GLU A 33 6.04 -5.50 -6.86
N ILE A 34 6.02 -6.27 -7.96
CA ILE A 34 4.82 -6.93 -8.48
C ILE A 34 5.07 -8.42 -8.51
N TYR A 35 4.38 -9.16 -7.64
CA TYR A 35 4.36 -10.61 -7.66
C TYR A 35 3.44 -11.09 -8.78
N THR A 36 3.85 -12.15 -9.48
CA THR A 36 3.06 -12.72 -10.60
C THR A 36 2.84 -14.23 -10.49
N ASN A 37 3.48 -14.90 -9.53
CA ASN A 37 3.38 -16.35 -9.30
C ASN A 37 3.36 -16.65 -7.80
N PRO A 38 2.37 -17.37 -7.25
CA PRO A 38 1.24 -18.03 -7.93
C PRO A 38 0.08 -17.10 -8.32
N THR A 39 0.05 -15.87 -7.80
CA THR A 39 -1.02 -14.89 -8.05
C THR A 39 -0.42 -13.49 -8.20
N ILE A 40 -1.21 -12.55 -8.74
CA ILE A 40 -0.79 -11.16 -8.85
C ILE A 40 -0.89 -10.51 -7.47
N GLY A 41 0.16 -9.81 -7.06
CA GLY A 41 0.17 -9.01 -5.83
C GLY A 41 1.03 -7.77 -6.00
N TYR A 42 0.66 -6.68 -5.33
CA TYR A 42 1.42 -5.43 -5.33
C TYR A 42 2.03 -5.22 -3.96
N GLU A 43 3.35 -5.15 -3.88
CA GLU A 43 4.02 -4.64 -2.68
C GLU A 43 4.08 -3.13 -2.79
N LEU A 44 3.46 -2.45 -1.82
CA LEU A 44 3.35 -1.01 -1.75
C LEU A 44 4.11 -0.49 -0.54
N GLU A 45 4.93 0.54 -0.76
CA GLU A 45 5.61 1.28 0.30
C GLU A 45 5.08 2.71 0.37
N CYS A 46 4.60 3.13 1.55
CA CYS A 46 4.32 4.54 1.83
C CYS A 46 5.41 5.10 2.74
N SER A 47 6.06 6.17 2.29
CA SER A 47 7.15 6.80 3.03
C SER A 47 6.83 8.27 3.29
N ASN A 48 7.32 8.81 4.40
CA ASN A 48 7.19 10.21 4.73
C ASN A 48 8.01 11.05 3.74
N SER A 49 7.35 11.94 3.00
CA SER A 49 8.00 12.72 1.94
C SER A 49 9.07 13.70 2.45
N LYS A 50 9.11 14.00 3.75
CA LYS A 50 10.09 14.91 4.36
C LYS A 50 11.26 14.17 5.00
N THR A 51 11.00 13.05 5.67
CA THR A 51 12.04 12.32 6.42
C THR A 51 12.58 11.11 5.66
N GLY A 52 11.86 10.61 4.65
CA GLY A 52 12.19 9.38 3.92
C GLY A 52 11.88 8.10 4.70
N GLU A 53 11.34 8.20 5.91
CA GLU A 53 10.99 7.05 6.75
C GLU A 53 9.80 6.28 6.16
N THR A 54 9.90 4.96 6.09
CA THR A 54 8.78 4.08 5.73
C THR A 54 7.70 4.16 6.82
N LEU A 55 6.51 4.58 6.44
CA LEU A 55 5.33 4.63 7.31
C LEU A 55 4.64 3.27 7.39
N TRP A 56 4.58 2.56 6.26
CA TRP A 56 4.15 1.18 6.15
C TRP A 56 4.65 0.53 4.86
N LEU A 57 4.78 -0.79 4.89
CA LEU A 57 5.07 -1.65 3.74
C LEU A 57 4.07 -2.81 3.74
N CYS A 58 3.27 -2.96 2.69
CA CYS A 58 2.20 -3.94 2.67
C CYS A 58 1.96 -4.52 1.26
N THR A 59 1.71 -5.82 1.22
CA THR A 59 1.34 -6.53 -0.02
C THR A 59 -0.16 -6.62 -0.13
N PHE A 60 -0.69 -6.24 -1.28
CA PHE A 60 -2.11 -6.29 -1.60
C PHE A 60 -2.40 -7.22 -2.77
N ASP A 61 -3.49 -7.99 -2.67
CA ASP A 61 -4.15 -8.54 -3.84
C ASP A 61 -4.78 -7.38 -4.66
N PRO A 62 -4.70 -7.38 -6.00
CA PRO A 62 -5.34 -6.37 -6.85
C PRO A 62 -6.84 -6.15 -6.61
N LEU A 63 -7.55 -7.13 -6.04
CA LEU A 63 -8.97 -7.05 -5.69
C LEU A 63 -9.19 -6.47 -4.28
N GLU A 64 -8.15 -6.37 -3.45
CA GLU A 64 -8.23 -5.82 -2.10
C GLU A 64 -8.08 -4.29 -2.07
N VAL A 65 -7.39 -3.72 -3.05
CA VAL A 65 -7.08 -2.29 -3.09
C VAL A 65 -7.35 -1.67 -4.46
N LYS A 66 -8.00 -0.52 -4.47
CA LYS A 66 -8.12 0.31 -5.67
C LYS A 66 -7.06 1.40 -5.64
N LEU A 67 -6.24 1.45 -6.68
CA LEU A 67 -5.14 2.39 -6.84
C LEU A 67 -5.40 3.37 -7.99
N GLU A 68 -4.98 4.62 -7.83
CA GLU A 68 -4.96 5.64 -8.88
C GLU A 68 -3.51 6.07 -9.14
N LEU A 69 -3.12 6.15 -10.41
CA LEU A 69 -1.80 6.67 -10.77
C LEU A 69 -1.73 8.17 -10.46
N VAL A 70 -0.74 8.57 -9.66
CA VAL A 70 -0.44 9.97 -9.37
C VAL A 70 0.59 10.46 -10.38
N ASN A 71 0.20 11.48 -11.15
CA ASN A 71 1.06 12.22 -12.08
C ASN A 71 1.76 13.37 -11.37
#